data_AF-A0A3D5VJ75-F1
#
_entry.id   AF-A0A3D5VJ75-F1
#
_cell.length_a   1.000
_cell.length_b   1.000
_cell.length_c   1.000
_cell.angle_alpha   90.00
_cell.angle_beta   90.00
_cell.angle_gamma   90.00
#
_symmetry.space_group_name_H-M   'P 1'
#
loop_
_entity.id
_entity.type
_entity.pdbx_description
1 polymer ?
#
loop_
_entity_poly.entity_id
_entity_poly.type
_entity_poly.pdbx_seq_one_letter_code
_entity_poly.pdbx_strand_id
1 'polypeptide(L)'
;MPGNLQHISAPTIAHLDGEEFLERVFSKRCLRDSKYFVNHLRAKTASVLSQFKLGSRDLSADEILQEAGLFRSSDELLFTGPISIEINNQTIDFTPLKYGAAIGARTVKELEISALKADTIITIENKASYREYCSQMDDNTFVIYLAGFPGPMKRLFMYKLYGHAQKYCR
;
A
#
# COMPACT_ATOMS: atom_id res chain seq x y z
N MET A 1 31.11 17.23 -18.87
CA MET A 1 29.96 18.13 -18.69
C MET A 1 29.16 17.61 -17.51
N PRO A 2 29.24 18.22 -16.32
CA PRO A 2 28.40 17.80 -15.19
C PRO A 2 26.95 18.13 -15.55
N GLY A 3 26.12 17.10 -15.70
CA GLY A 3 24.71 17.27 -16.05
C GLY A 3 23.99 18.04 -14.96
N ASN A 4 23.22 19.06 -15.37
CA ASN A 4 22.31 19.83 -14.53
C ASN A 4 21.57 18.90 -13.56
N LEU A 5 21.94 18.95 -12.28
CA LEU A 5 21.16 18.37 -11.20
C LEU A 5 19.85 19.14 -11.15
N GLN A 6 18.77 18.53 -11.67
CA GLN A 6 17.44 19.03 -11.40
C GLN A 6 17.22 18.92 -9.89
N HIS A 7 17.26 20.05 -9.20
CA HIS A 7 16.89 20.14 -7.79
C HIS A 7 15.45 19.63 -7.64
N ILE A 8 15.28 18.45 -7.04
CA ILE A 8 13.95 18.03 -6.60
C ILE A 8 13.59 18.91 -5.42
N SER A 9 12.69 19.86 -5.65
CA SER A 9 12.15 20.71 -4.59
C SER A 9 11.17 19.89 -3.73
N ALA A 10 11.07 20.19 -2.43
CA ALA A 10 10.06 19.58 -1.56
C ALA A 10 8.62 19.68 -2.14
N PRO A 11 8.23 20.77 -2.85
CA PRO A 11 6.99 20.84 -3.61
C PRO A 11 6.80 19.73 -4.65
N THR A 12 7.85 19.26 -5.34
CA THR A 12 7.76 18.20 -6.36
C THR A 12 7.37 16.85 -5.75
N ILE A 13 7.76 16.61 -4.49
CA ILE A 13 7.34 15.42 -3.72
C ILE A 13 5.96 15.66 -3.08
N ALA A 14 5.64 16.91 -2.74
CA ALA A 14 4.32 17.27 -2.23
C ALA A 14 3.22 17.23 -3.30
N HIS A 15 3.55 17.50 -4.58
CA HIS A 15 2.68 17.45 -5.77
C HIS A 15 2.54 16.03 -6.34
N LEU A 16 2.86 15.01 -5.56
CA LEU A 16 2.54 13.65 -5.96
C LEU A 16 1.03 13.38 -6.00
N ASP A 17 0.14 14.34 -5.69
CA ASP A 17 -1.32 14.33 -5.98
C ASP A 17 -2.05 12.98 -5.76
N GLY A 18 -1.61 12.18 -4.79
CA GLY A 18 -2.15 10.84 -4.54
C GLY A 18 -1.84 9.80 -5.63
N GLU A 19 -0.80 10.03 -6.41
CA GLU A 19 -0.13 9.09 -7.31
C GLU A 19 1.05 8.41 -6.59
N GLU A 20 1.07 7.09 -6.68
CA GLU A 20 2.11 6.26 -6.07
C GLU A 20 3.22 5.98 -7.10
N PHE A 21 4.47 6.32 -6.76
CA PHE A 21 5.62 6.07 -7.63
C PHE A 21 6.62 5.13 -6.99
N LEU A 22 7.14 4.22 -7.81
CA LEU A 22 8.36 3.51 -7.44
C LEU A 22 9.53 4.48 -7.38
N GLU A 23 10.35 4.43 -6.33
CA GLU A 23 11.54 5.26 -6.15
C GLU A 23 12.43 5.22 -7.41
N ARG A 24 12.56 4.06 -8.05
CA ARG A 24 13.34 3.88 -9.30
C ARG A 24 12.70 4.57 -10.51
N VAL A 25 11.37 4.55 -10.60
CA VAL A 25 10.61 5.22 -11.67
C VAL A 25 10.66 6.73 -11.48
N PHE A 26 10.44 7.20 -10.25
CA PHE A 26 10.63 8.59 -9.85
C PHE A 26 12.05 9.09 -10.17
N SER A 27 13.07 8.33 -9.76
CA SER A 27 14.48 8.67 -10.01
C SER A 27 14.79 8.70 -11.52
N LYS A 28 14.30 7.74 -12.31
CA LYS A 28 14.46 7.81 -13.78
C LYS A 28 13.76 9.05 -14.37
N ARG A 29 12.53 9.34 -13.96
CA ARG A 29 11.71 10.44 -14.51
C ARG A 29 12.29 11.82 -14.17
N CYS A 30 12.70 12.02 -12.91
CA CYS A 30 13.12 13.33 -12.39
C CYS A 30 14.63 13.53 -12.39
N LEU A 31 15.43 12.47 -12.34
CA LEU A 31 16.89 12.54 -12.15
C LEU A 31 17.67 11.87 -13.30
N ARG A 32 16.96 11.27 -14.27
CA ARG A 32 17.54 10.56 -15.42
C ARG A 32 18.48 9.42 -15.06
N ASP A 33 18.45 8.97 -13.81
CA ASP A 33 19.22 7.85 -13.27
C ASP A 33 18.32 7.09 -12.30
N SER A 34 18.16 5.78 -12.52
CA SER A 34 17.29 4.92 -11.71
C SER A 34 17.71 4.70 -10.25
N LYS A 35 18.96 5.02 -9.89
CA LYS A 35 19.53 4.81 -8.56
C LYS A 35 19.90 6.10 -7.85
N TYR A 36 19.92 7.24 -8.54
CA TYR A 36 20.35 8.50 -7.95
C TYR A 36 19.56 8.87 -6.69
N PHE A 37 18.23 8.73 -6.72
CA PHE A 37 17.38 8.99 -5.56
C PHE A 37 17.80 8.13 -4.37
N VAL A 38 17.87 6.82 -4.57
CA VAL A 38 18.23 5.84 -3.52
C VAL A 38 19.61 6.12 -2.94
N ASN A 39 20.58 6.42 -3.79
CA ASN A 39 21.99 6.58 -3.41
C ASN A 39 22.30 7.93 -2.76
N HIS A 40 21.57 9.00 -3.10
CA HIS A 40 21.98 10.37 -2.75
C HIS A 40 20.91 11.21 -2.05
N LEU A 41 19.62 10.94 -2.29
CA LEU A 41 18.53 11.81 -1.83
C LEU A 41 17.63 11.16 -0.79
N ARG A 42 17.48 9.84 -0.82
CA ARG A 42 16.48 9.10 -0.03
C ARG A 42 16.48 9.44 1.46
N ALA A 43 17.64 9.38 2.11
CA ALA A 43 17.76 9.68 3.55
C ALA A 43 17.43 11.15 3.87
N LYS A 44 17.89 12.08 3.03
CA LYS A 44 17.63 13.53 3.18
C LYS A 44 16.15 13.83 3.01
N THR A 45 15.53 13.25 1.98
CA THR A 45 14.11 13.37 1.69
C THR A 45 13.26 12.86 2.86
N ALA A 46 13.57 11.66 3.39
CA ALA A 46 12.87 11.13 4.56
C ALA A 46 13.02 12.04 5.79
N SER A 47 14.23 12.55 6.05
CA SER A 47 14.48 13.47 7.17
C SER A 47 13.73 14.80 7.05
N VAL A 48 13.55 15.32 5.84
CA VAL A 48 12.75 16.55 5.62
C VAL A 48 11.27 16.23 5.81
N LEU A 49 10.76 15.15 5.19
CA LEU A 49 9.36 14.78 5.27
C LEU A 49 8.88 14.47 6.70
N SER A 50 9.73 13.84 7.52
CA SER A 50 9.40 13.56 8.93
C SER A 50 9.14 14.84 9.73
N GLN A 51 9.86 15.93 9.43
CA GLN A 51 9.70 17.22 10.10
C GLN A 51 8.40 17.94 9.68
N PHE A 52 7.96 17.78 8.43
CA PHE A 52 6.85 18.56 7.86
C PHE A 52 5.48 17.87 7.89
N LYS A 53 5.40 16.53 7.75
CA LYS A 53 4.11 15.86 7.49
C LYS A 53 3.59 14.93 8.59
N LEU A 54 4.43 14.46 9.53
CA LEU A 54 4.09 13.25 10.30
C LEU A 54 4.04 13.44 11.83
N GLY A 55 4.54 14.57 12.34
CA GLY A 55 4.70 14.76 13.79
C GLY A 55 5.67 13.74 14.39
N SER A 56 5.92 13.81 15.70
CA SER A 56 6.84 12.94 16.45
C SER A 56 6.36 11.48 16.56
N ARG A 57 6.22 10.79 15.42
CA ARG A 57 6.04 9.34 15.33
C ARG A 57 7.39 8.71 15.00
N ASP A 58 7.77 7.65 15.71
CA ASP A 58 8.93 6.82 15.38
C ASP A 58 8.63 5.98 14.13
N LEU A 59 8.71 6.62 12.97
CA LEU A 59 8.58 5.99 11.66
C LEU A 59 9.96 5.80 11.04
N SER A 60 10.17 4.65 10.44
CA SER A 60 11.32 4.38 9.59
C SER A 60 11.32 5.27 8.35
N ALA A 61 12.49 5.45 7.74
CA ALA A 61 12.62 6.19 6.48
C ALA A 61 11.76 5.59 5.36
N ASP A 62 11.52 4.28 5.36
CA ASP A 62 10.62 3.62 4.41
C ASP A 62 9.17 4.07 4.61
N GLU A 63 8.67 4.06 5.83
CA GLU A 63 7.29 4.48 6.14
C GLU A 63 7.07 5.95 5.81
N ILE A 64 8.02 6.83 6.16
CA ILE A 64 7.94 8.26 5.83
C ILE A 64 7.83 8.50 4.32
N LEU A 65 8.60 7.76 3.51
CA LEU A 65 8.58 7.91 2.06
C LEU A 65 7.29 7.33 1.45
N GLN A 66 6.79 6.21 1.98
CA GLN A 66 5.51 5.63 1.55
C GLN A 66 4.33 6.57 1.84
N GLU A 67 4.32 7.26 2.99
CA GLU A 67 3.33 8.30 3.30
C GLU A 67 3.37 9.47 2.31
N ALA A 68 4.53 9.73 1.72
CA ALA A 68 4.68 10.71 0.66
C ALA A 68 4.39 10.16 -0.75
N GLY A 69 4.02 8.89 -0.90
CA GLY A 69 3.74 8.25 -2.19
C GLY A 69 4.98 7.69 -2.92
N LEU A 70 6.12 7.58 -2.25
CA LEU A 70 7.36 7.03 -2.80
C LEU A 70 7.63 5.62 -2.24
N PHE A 71 7.50 4.61 -3.10
CA PHE A 71 7.60 3.20 -2.72
C PHE A 71 8.86 2.56 -3.28
N ARG A 72 9.57 1.75 -2.48
CA ARG A 72 10.75 1.00 -2.96
C ARG A 72 10.39 -0.04 -4.02
N SER A 73 9.25 -0.69 -3.86
CA SER A 73 8.71 -1.74 -4.71
C SER A 73 7.21 -1.51 -4.89
N SER A 74 6.60 -2.17 -5.88
CA SER A 74 5.14 -2.17 -6.01
C SER A 74 4.59 -2.84 -4.75
N ASP A 75 4.05 -2.04 -3.83
CA ASP A 75 3.43 -2.59 -2.64
C ASP A 75 2.13 -3.27 -3.08
N GLU A 76 1.97 -4.52 -2.66
CA GLU A 76 0.81 -5.33 -2.97
C GLU A 76 0.00 -5.52 -1.68
N LEU A 77 -1.32 -5.43 -1.81
CA LEU A 77 -2.20 -5.92 -0.78
C LEU A 77 -2.31 -7.42 -0.93
N LEU A 78 -1.75 -8.16 0.03
CA LEU A 78 -1.86 -9.61 0.09
C LEU A 78 -2.95 -9.99 1.10
N PHE A 79 -3.94 -10.76 0.64
CA PHE A 79 -5.10 -11.13 1.44
C PHE A 79 -5.70 -12.48 1.00
N THR A 80 -6.56 -13.08 1.83
CA THR A 80 -7.37 -14.26 1.47
C THR A 80 -8.70 -14.24 2.23
N GLY A 81 -9.72 -14.90 1.69
CA GLY A 81 -11.03 -15.06 2.33
C GLY A 81 -12.21 -14.74 1.42
N PRO A 82 -13.43 -14.81 1.95
CA PRO A 82 -14.67 -14.77 1.17
C PRO A 82 -15.08 -13.32 0.85
N ILE A 83 -14.28 -12.67 0.02
CA ILE A 83 -14.50 -11.30 -0.47
C ILE A 83 -14.78 -11.30 -1.98
N SER A 84 -15.71 -10.45 -2.40
CA SER A 84 -15.88 -10.05 -3.79
C SER A 84 -15.71 -8.54 -3.91
N ILE A 85 -15.07 -8.12 -4.99
CA ILE A 85 -14.87 -6.70 -5.31
C ILE A 85 -15.49 -6.37 -6.66
N GLU A 86 -15.84 -5.11 -6.86
CA GLU A 86 -16.26 -4.55 -8.14
C GLU A 86 -15.18 -3.59 -8.66
N ILE A 87 -14.75 -3.78 -9.90
CA ILE A 87 -13.84 -2.89 -10.64
C ILE A 87 -14.36 -2.79 -12.07
N ASN A 88 -14.51 -1.58 -12.60
CA ASN A 88 -14.96 -1.35 -13.99
C ASN A 88 -16.24 -2.13 -14.34
N ASN A 89 -17.22 -2.14 -13.43
CA ASN A 89 -18.48 -2.90 -13.55
C ASN A 89 -18.32 -4.42 -13.69
N GLN A 90 -17.15 -4.95 -13.35
CA GLN A 90 -16.90 -6.38 -13.27
C GLN A 90 -16.75 -6.80 -11.81
N THR A 91 -17.46 -7.86 -11.44
CA THR A 91 -17.30 -8.48 -10.12
C THR A 91 -16.23 -9.55 -10.20
N ILE A 92 -15.28 -9.51 -9.28
CA ILE A 92 -14.24 -10.52 -9.11
C ILE A 92 -14.45 -11.17 -7.74
N ASP A 93 -14.68 -12.48 -7.73
CA ASP A 93 -14.78 -13.27 -6.51
C ASP A 93 -13.40 -13.86 -6.15
N PHE A 94 -12.91 -13.54 -4.96
CA PHE A 94 -11.63 -14.03 -4.45
C PHE A 94 -11.77 -15.26 -3.54
N THR A 95 -13.01 -15.67 -3.21
CA THR A 95 -13.29 -16.81 -2.34
C THR A 95 -12.54 -18.10 -2.72
N PRO A 96 -12.38 -18.46 -4.02
CA PRO A 96 -11.64 -19.66 -4.41
C PRO A 96 -10.13 -19.61 -4.12
N LEU A 97 -9.55 -18.42 -3.91
CA LEU A 97 -8.10 -18.21 -3.76
C LEU A 97 -7.64 -18.36 -2.30
N LYS A 98 -7.86 -19.55 -1.72
CA LYS A 98 -7.63 -19.83 -0.29
C LYS A 98 -6.19 -19.59 0.19
N TYR A 99 -5.20 -19.70 -0.69
CA TYR A 99 -3.77 -19.53 -0.37
C TYR A 99 -3.23 -18.12 -0.60
N GLY A 100 -4.12 -17.15 -0.77
CA GLY A 100 -3.78 -15.75 -0.93
C GLY A 100 -3.93 -15.25 -2.35
N ALA A 101 -4.29 -13.98 -2.44
CA ALA A 101 -4.31 -13.17 -3.65
C ALA A 101 -3.58 -11.85 -3.38
N ALA A 102 -3.00 -11.27 -4.43
CA ALA A 102 -2.30 -10.01 -4.37
C ALA A 102 -2.91 -9.02 -5.37
N ILE A 103 -3.17 -7.79 -4.93
CA ILE A 103 -3.57 -6.68 -5.82
C ILE A 103 -2.70 -5.46 -5.58
N GLY A 104 -2.44 -4.72 -6.66
CA GLY A 104 -1.67 -3.48 -6.58
C GLY A 104 -2.49 -2.32 -6.02
N ALA A 105 -1.80 -1.30 -5.53
CA ALA A 105 -2.44 -0.14 -4.92
C ALA A 105 -3.39 0.64 -5.84
N ARG A 106 -3.10 0.71 -7.15
CA ARG A 106 -4.03 1.31 -8.12
C ARG A 106 -5.37 0.56 -8.15
N THR A 107 -5.33 -0.76 -8.10
CA THR A 107 -6.53 -1.60 -8.01
C THR A 107 -7.27 -1.33 -6.70
N VAL A 108 -6.57 -1.19 -5.57
CA VAL A 108 -7.18 -0.81 -4.28
C VAL A 108 -7.89 0.54 -4.35
N LYS A 109 -7.36 1.51 -5.09
CA LYS A 109 -7.97 2.83 -5.28
C LYS A 109 -9.28 2.73 -6.08
N GLU A 110 -9.28 1.93 -7.14
CA GLU A 110 -10.40 1.80 -8.10
C GLU A 110 -11.50 0.83 -7.64
N LEU A 111 -11.20 -0.16 -6.81
CA LEU A 111 -12.17 -1.18 -6.40
C LEU A 111 -13.22 -0.69 -5.41
N GLU A 112 -14.41 -1.28 -5.44
CA GLU A 112 -15.38 -1.22 -4.35
C GLU A 112 -15.62 -2.64 -3.81
N ILE A 113 -15.98 -2.77 -2.53
CA ILE A 113 -16.31 -4.08 -1.95
C ILE A 113 -17.78 -4.36 -2.25
N SER A 114 -18.04 -5.41 -3.04
CA SER A 114 -19.39 -5.82 -3.44
C SER A 114 -19.99 -6.86 -2.50
N ALA A 115 -19.15 -7.72 -1.92
CA ALA A 115 -19.57 -8.65 -0.86
C ALA A 115 -18.40 -8.99 0.07
N LEU A 116 -18.71 -9.15 1.36
CA LEU A 116 -17.81 -9.71 2.36
C LEU A 116 -18.60 -10.71 3.22
N LYS A 117 -18.36 -12.00 3.03
CA LYS A 117 -19.05 -13.08 3.76
C LYS A 117 -18.17 -13.64 4.89
N ALA A 118 -17.45 -12.74 5.56
CA ALA A 118 -16.58 -13.09 6.67
C ALA A 118 -17.16 -12.54 7.97
N ASP A 119 -17.20 -13.38 8.99
CA ASP A 119 -17.61 -12.99 10.35
C ASP A 119 -16.43 -12.36 11.11
N THR A 120 -15.20 -12.71 10.70
CA THR A 120 -13.96 -12.27 11.36
C THR A 120 -12.96 -11.72 10.34
N ILE A 121 -12.37 -10.56 10.65
CA ILE A 121 -11.24 -10.00 9.90
C ILE A 121 -9.98 -10.10 10.77
N ILE A 122 -8.92 -10.70 10.22
CA ILE A 122 -7.63 -10.86 10.89
C ILE A 122 -6.55 -10.12 10.10
N THR A 123 -5.70 -9.39 10.80
CA THR A 123 -4.48 -8.81 10.23
C THR A 123 -3.25 -9.53 10.75
N ILE A 124 -2.33 -9.90 9.86
CA ILE A 124 -1.10 -10.61 10.21
C ILE A 124 0.10 -9.80 9.74
N GLU A 125 1.01 -9.48 10.66
CA GLU A 125 2.20 -8.68 10.36
C GLU A 125 3.30 -9.49 9.68
N ASN A 126 3.51 -10.75 10.11
CA ASN A 126 4.59 -11.60 9.65
C ASN A 126 4.18 -12.47 8.45
N LYS A 127 4.99 -12.48 7.38
CA LYS A 127 4.65 -13.17 6.12
C LYS A 127 4.64 -14.70 6.27
N ALA A 128 5.52 -15.27 7.10
CA ALA A 128 5.54 -16.71 7.35
C ALA A 128 4.27 -17.13 8.11
N SER A 129 3.92 -16.40 9.17
CA SER A 129 2.67 -16.62 9.92
C SER A 129 1.42 -16.46 9.05
N TYR A 130 1.42 -15.50 8.13
CA TYR A 130 0.31 -15.34 7.17
C TYR A 130 0.15 -16.60 6.30
N ARG A 131 1.25 -17.14 5.75
CA ARG A 131 1.21 -18.33 4.89
C ARG A 131 0.80 -19.58 5.65
N GLU A 132 1.29 -19.73 6.87
CA GLU A 132 0.89 -20.82 7.76
C GLU A 132 -0.61 -20.74 8.08
N TYR A 133 -1.10 -19.55 8.46
CA TYR A 133 -2.50 -19.34 8.79
C TYR A 133 -3.44 -19.62 7.60
N CYS A 134 -3.07 -19.19 6.38
CA CYS A 134 -3.87 -19.47 5.17
C CYS A 134 -4.13 -20.97 4.95
N SER A 135 -3.27 -21.86 5.46
CA SER A 135 -3.44 -23.32 5.31
C SER A 135 -4.41 -23.93 6.33
N GLN A 136 -4.80 -23.18 7.36
CA GLN A 136 -5.59 -23.65 8.50
C GLN A 136 -6.88 -22.83 8.70
N MET A 137 -7.08 -21.81 7.87
CA MET A 137 -8.16 -20.85 8.00
C MET A 137 -9.52 -21.46 7.64
N ASP A 138 -10.57 -21.05 8.37
CA ASP A 138 -11.95 -21.39 8.05
C ASP A 138 -12.52 -20.56 6.88
N ASP A 139 -13.68 -20.97 6.38
CA ASP A 139 -14.34 -20.31 5.24
C ASP A 139 -15.03 -18.98 5.60
N ASN A 140 -15.08 -18.60 6.89
CA ASN A 140 -15.77 -17.40 7.40
C ASN A 140 -14.78 -16.31 7.86
N THR A 141 -13.49 -16.48 7.62
CA THR A 141 -12.46 -15.51 8.02
C THR A 141 -11.93 -14.76 6.79
N PHE A 142 -11.60 -13.48 6.96
CA PHE A 142 -10.87 -12.70 5.96
C PHE A 142 -9.55 -12.22 6.54
N VAL A 143 -8.44 -12.50 5.86
CA VAL A 143 -7.09 -12.24 6.38
C VAL A 143 -6.33 -11.28 5.50
N ILE A 144 -5.67 -10.30 6.10
CA ILE A 144 -4.84 -9.30 5.43
C ILE A 144 -3.41 -9.37 5.97
N TYR A 145 -2.43 -9.42 5.07
CA TYR A 145 -1.02 -9.28 5.42
C TYR A 145 -0.61 -7.79 5.47
N LEU A 146 0.00 -7.34 6.58
CA LEU A 146 0.35 -5.92 6.79
C LEU A 146 1.79 -5.56 6.44
N ALA A 147 2.76 -6.43 6.74
CA ALA A 147 4.20 -6.15 6.61
C ALA A 147 4.74 -5.00 7.52
N GLY A 148 4.22 -4.86 8.73
CA GLY A 148 4.57 -3.78 9.67
C GLY A 148 3.48 -2.70 9.72
N PHE A 149 3.88 -1.43 9.88
CA PHE A 149 2.92 -0.32 9.92
C PHE A 149 2.15 -0.22 8.58
N PRO A 150 0.80 -0.18 8.61
CA PRO A 150 0.02 -0.19 7.38
C PRO A 150 0.22 1.13 6.61
N GLY A 151 0.84 1.06 5.45
CA GLY A 151 0.98 2.18 4.51
C GLY A 151 -0.38 2.64 3.93
N PRO A 152 -0.38 3.75 3.15
CA PRO A 152 -1.60 4.39 2.67
C PRO A 152 -2.58 3.45 1.95
N MET A 153 -2.07 2.57 1.08
CA MET A 153 -2.87 1.58 0.36
C MET A 153 -3.59 0.61 1.30
N LYS A 154 -2.88 0.04 2.29
CA LYS A 154 -3.48 -0.92 3.24
C LYS A 154 -4.53 -0.23 4.11
N ARG A 155 -4.28 1.01 4.53
CA ARG A 155 -5.27 1.83 5.25
C ARG A 155 -6.49 2.14 4.40
N LEU A 156 -6.32 2.53 3.14
CA LEU A 156 -7.42 2.78 2.22
C LEU A 156 -8.30 1.54 2.08
N PHE A 157 -7.70 0.36 1.90
CA PHE A 157 -8.45 -0.88 1.85
C PHE A 157 -9.21 -1.18 3.15
N MET A 158 -8.58 -0.99 4.31
CA MET A 158 -9.25 -1.13 5.62
C MET A 158 -10.42 -0.15 5.78
N TYR A 159 -10.31 1.08 5.28
CA TYR A 159 -11.45 2.03 5.27
C TYR A 159 -12.59 1.55 4.38
N LYS A 160 -12.30 0.98 3.22
CA LYS A 160 -13.32 0.39 2.33
C LYS A 160 -14.02 -0.80 3.00
N LEU A 161 -13.26 -1.69 3.65
CA LEU A 161 -13.82 -2.80 4.45
C LEU A 161 -14.76 -2.30 5.53
N TYR A 162 -14.31 -1.32 6.32
CA TYR A 162 -15.11 -0.72 7.37
C TYR A 162 -16.39 -0.06 6.82
N GLY A 163 -16.28 0.71 5.74
CA GLY A 163 -17.41 1.35 5.08
C GLY A 163 -18.42 0.36 4.49
N HIS A 164 -17.96 -0.79 3.98
CA HIS A 164 -18.84 -1.87 3.56
C HIS A 164 -19.55 -2.50 4.77
N ALA A 165 -18.81 -2.91 5.80
CA ALA A 165 -19.37 -3.55 7.00
C ALA A 165 -20.47 -2.70 7.67
N GLN A 166 -20.29 -1.37 7.74
CA GLN A 166 -21.29 -0.47 8.31
C GLN A 166 -22.63 -0.46 7.56
N LYS A 167 -22.66 -0.73 6.24
CA LYS A 167 -23.89 -0.74 5.45
C LYS A 167 -24.78 -1.94 5.75
N TYR A 168 -24.20 -3.04 6.23
CA TYR A 168 -24.89 -4.33 6.42
C TYR A 168 -25.07 -4.72 7.89
N CYS A 169 -24.48 -3.99 8.84
CA CYS A 169 -24.75 -4.12 10.28
C CYS A 169 -25.88 -3.21 10.78
N ARG A 170 -26.84 -2.83 9.92
CA ARG A 170 -28.06 -2.10 10.30
C ARG A 170 -29.29 -3.00 10.22
#